data_AF-A0A0J9VK29-F1
#
_entry.id   AF-A0A0J9VK29-F1
#
_cell.length_a   1.000
_cell.length_b   1.000
_cell.length_c   1.000
_cell.angle_alpha   90.00
_cell.angle_beta   90.00
_cell.angle_gamma   90.00
#
_symmetry.space_group_name_H-M   'P 1'
#
loop_
_entity.id
_entity.type
_entity.pdbx_description
1 polymer ?
#
loop_
_entity_poly.entity_id
_entity_poly.type
_entity_poly.pdbx_seq_one_letter_code
_entity_poly.pdbx_strand_id
1 'polypeptide(L)'
;MMSGEAWLFLLSVLINAVNLFLQVFFTIMYSDLECDYINPIDLCNRLNTYIIPEAAVHGFLTFLFLINGYWVPLILNLPLLGWNVKKYVDYRLEFATTD
;
A
#
# COMPACT_ATOMS: atom_id res chain seq x y z
N MET A 1 -5.17 -9.38 -31.62
CA MET A 1 -4.01 -9.44 -30.71
C MET A 1 -4.25 -8.38 -29.65
N MET A 2 -4.57 -8.77 -28.41
CA MET A 2 -4.74 -7.78 -27.34
C MET A 2 -3.37 -7.14 -27.08
N SER A 3 -3.28 -5.83 -27.30
CA SER A 3 -2.08 -5.03 -27.05
C SER A 3 -1.62 -5.24 -25.60
N GLY A 4 -0.30 -5.35 -25.35
CA GLY A 4 0.26 -5.56 -24.00
C GLY A 4 -0.25 -4.54 -22.96
N GLU A 5 -0.66 -3.37 -23.43
CA GLU A 5 -1.33 -2.32 -22.68
C GLU A 5 -2.61 -2.78 -21.97
N ALA A 6 -3.47 -3.54 -22.66
CA ALA A 6 -4.73 -4.00 -22.10
C ALA A 6 -4.50 -4.97 -20.92
N TRP A 7 -3.45 -5.78 -21.00
CA TRP A 7 -3.06 -6.70 -19.92
C TRP A 7 -2.53 -5.96 -18.70
N LEU A 8 -1.77 -4.88 -18.89
CA LEU A 8 -1.29 -4.02 -17.80
C LEU A 8 -2.45 -3.35 -17.06
N PHE A 9 -3.41 -2.80 -17.80
CA PHE A 9 -4.60 -2.20 -17.17
C PHE A 9 -5.44 -3.24 -16.44
N LEU A 10 -5.64 -4.44 -17.01
CA LEU A 10 -6.38 -5.51 -16.36
C LEU A 10 -5.69 -5.96 -15.05
N LEU A 11 -4.37 -6.15 -15.08
CA LEU A 11 -3.57 -6.44 -13.89
C LEU A 11 -3.67 -5.32 -12.85
N SER A 12 -3.63 -4.06 -13.27
CA SER A 12 -3.73 -2.91 -12.38
C SER A 12 -5.06 -2.83 -11.64
N VAL A 13 -6.17 -3.15 -12.32
CA VAL A 13 -7.50 -3.18 -11.71
C VAL A 13 -7.59 -4.30 -10.68
N LEU A 14 -7.07 -5.49 -11.01
CA LEU A 14 -7.05 -6.63 -10.08
C LEU A 14 -6.23 -6.33 -8.81
N ILE A 15 -5.05 -5.73 -8.97
CA ILE A 15 -4.19 -5.36 -7.83
C ILE A 15 -4.85 -4.27 -6.97
N ASN A 16 -5.48 -3.27 -7.59
CA ASN A 16 -6.22 -2.25 -6.84
C ASN A 16 -7.42 -2.84 -6.09
N ALA A 17 -8.11 -3.83 -6.66
CA ALA A 17 -9.20 -4.51 -5.97
C ALA A 17 -8.72 -5.26 -4.72
N VAL A 18 -7.56 -5.91 -4.79
CA VAL A 18 -6.94 -6.58 -3.62
C VAL A 18 -6.52 -5.56 -2.56
N ASN A 19 -5.92 -4.43 -2.93
CA ASN A 19 -5.58 -3.37 -1.99
C ASN A 19 -6.81 -2.78 -1.30
N LEU A 20 -7.91 -2.61 -2.04
CA LEU A 20 -9.18 -2.16 -1.46
C LEU A 20 -9.72 -3.16 -0.44
N PHE A 21 -9.62 -4.47 -0.70
CA PHE A 21 -9.99 -5.49 0.27
C PHE A 21 -9.11 -5.44 1.54
N LEU A 22 -7.81 -5.20 1.38
CA LEU A 22 -6.88 -5.06 2.51
C LEU A 22 -7.22 -3.83 3.38
N GLN A 23 -7.64 -2.71 2.79
CA GLN A 23 -8.10 -1.53 3.53
C GLN A 23 -9.37 -1.79 4.33
N VAL A 24 -10.31 -2.58 3.80
CA VAL A 24 -11.50 -3.01 4.56
C VAL A 24 -11.08 -3.89 5.73
N PHE A 25 -10.15 -4.83 5.53
CA PHE A 25 -9.62 -5.66 6.61
C PHE A 25 -8.98 -4.81 7.72
N PHE A 26 -8.18 -3.80 7.38
CA PHE A 26 -7.62 -2.88 8.37
C PHE A 26 -8.69 -2.09 9.13
N THR A 27 -9.74 -1.66 8.43
CA THR A 27 -10.86 -0.93 9.04
C THR A 27 -11.57 -1.77 10.09
N ILE A 28 -11.82 -3.05 9.80
CA ILE A 28 -12.42 -3.98 10.76
C ILE A 28 -11.49 -4.16 11.96
N MET A 29 -10.19 -4.33 11.74
CA MET A 29 -9.21 -4.52 12.81
C MET A 29 -9.09 -3.29 13.73
N TYR A 30 -9.28 -2.07 13.20
CA TYR A 30 -9.38 -0.85 14.01
C TYR A 30 -10.70 -0.78 14.78
N SER A 31 -11.80 -1.25 14.20
CA SER A 31 -13.07 -1.37 14.91
C SER A 31 -13.00 -2.39 16.04
N ASP A 32 -12.25 -3.49 15.87
CA ASP A 32 -11.98 -4.46 16.92
C ASP A 32 -11.13 -3.85 18.04
N LEU A 33 -10.20 -2.94 17.73
CA LEU A 33 -9.44 -2.20 18.72
C LEU A 33 -10.32 -1.21 19.49
N GLU A 34 -11.21 -0.46 18.81
CA GLU A 34 -12.11 0.51 19.46
C GLU A 34 -13.09 -0.17 20.43
N CYS A 35 -13.53 -1.38 20.10
CA CYS A 35 -14.37 -2.20 20.97
C CYS A 35 -13.58 -2.97 22.05
N ASP A 36 -12.29 -2.70 22.22
CA ASP A 36 -11.37 -3.35 23.18
C ASP A 36 -11.31 -4.89 23.01
N TYR A 37 -11.51 -5.38 21.78
CA TYR A 37 -11.46 -6.81 21.45
C TYR A 37 -10.03 -7.33 21.22
N ILE A 38 -9.11 -6.45 20.81
CA ILE A 38 -7.71 -6.76 20.54
C ILE A 38 -6.78 -5.75 21.23
N ASN A 39 -5.64 -6.23 21.74
CA ASN A 39 -4.63 -5.35 22.30
C ASN A 39 -3.92 -4.54 21.20
N PRO A 40 -3.54 -3.27 21.48
CA PRO A 40 -2.84 -2.42 20.51
C PRO A 40 -1.48 -2.99 20.08
N ILE A 41 -0.81 -3.78 20.94
CA ILE A 41 0.47 -4.42 20.62
C ILE A 41 0.27 -5.53 19.56
N ASP A 42 -0.78 -6.34 19.70
CA ASP A 42 -1.10 -7.40 18.74
C ASP A 42 -1.54 -6.82 17.39
N LEU A 43 -2.26 -5.70 17.42
CA LEU A 43 -2.62 -4.93 16.23
C LEU A 43 -1.37 -4.46 15.47
N CYS A 44 -0.42 -3.82 16.14
CA CYS A 44 0.80 -3.32 15.52
C CYS A 44 1.64 -4.44 14.89
N ASN A 45 1.77 -5.60 15.55
CA ASN A 45 2.50 -6.75 15.01
C ASN A 45 1.85 -7.31 13.73
N ARG A 46 0.52 -7.42 13.71
CA ARG A 46 -0.22 -7.85 12.53
C ARG A 46 -0.09 -6.82 11.40
N LEU A 47 -0.32 -5.55 11.70
CA LEU A 47 -0.33 -4.47 10.71
C LEU A 47 1.04 -4.27 10.05
N ASN A 48 2.13 -4.38 10.81
CA ASN A 48 3.49 -4.26 10.28
C ASN A 48 3.79 -5.31 9.20
N THR A 49 3.26 -6.52 9.36
CA THR A 49 3.42 -7.60 8.38
C THR A 49 2.72 -7.29 7.05
N TYR A 50 1.63 -6.52 7.07
CA TYR A 50 0.85 -6.17 5.87
C TYR A 50 1.25 -4.83 5.23
N ILE A 51 1.85 -3.90 5.99
CA ILE A 51 2.29 -2.59 5.47
C ILE A 51 3.38 -2.72 4.41
N ILE A 52 4.36 -3.61 4.62
CA ILE A 52 5.47 -3.82 3.68
C ILE A 52 4.98 -4.36 2.33
N PRO A 53 4.18 -5.45 2.27
CA PRO A 53 3.68 -5.96 1.00
C PRO A 53 2.74 -4.98 0.29
N GLU A 54 1.89 -4.24 1.00
CA GLU A 54 1.01 -3.21 0.38
C GLU A 54 1.83 -2.13 -0.32
N ALA A 55 2.83 -1.56 0.37
CA ALA A 55 3.70 -0.54 -0.19
C ALA A 55 4.53 -1.08 -1.37
N ALA A 56 5.01 -2.33 -1.28
CA ALA A 56 5.77 -2.98 -2.35
C ALA A 56 4.92 -3.18 -3.60
N VAL A 57 3.68 -3.66 -3.46
CA VAL A 57 2.74 -3.89 -4.57
C VAL A 57 2.36 -2.58 -5.24
N HIS A 58 2.06 -1.54 -4.45
CA HIS A 58 1.72 -0.22 -4.99
C HIS A 58 2.91 0.46 -5.69
N GLY A 59 4.11 0.33 -5.13
CA GLY A 59 5.36 0.81 -5.73
C GLY A 59 5.69 0.10 -7.04
N PHE A 60 5.55 -1.23 -7.07
CA PHE A 60 5.74 -2.04 -8.27
C PHE A 60 4.77 -1.65 -9.39
N LEU A 61 3.50 -1.43 -9.06
CA LEU A 61 2.50 -1.00 -10.03
C LEU A 61 2.82 0.39 -10.61
N THR A 62 3.23 1.33 -9.76
CA THR A 62 3.61 2.68 -10.18
C THR A 62 4.86 2.66 -11.07
N PHE A 63 5.82 1.78 -10.78
CA PHE A 63 7.01 1.56 -11.60
C PHE A 63 6.67 0.96 -12.98
N LEU A 64 5.71 0.03 -13.05
CA LEU A 64 5.21 -0.49 -14.33
C LEU A 64 4.55 0.60 -15.18
N PHE A 65 3.78 1.51 -14.57
CA PHE A 65 3.20 2.65 -15.29
C PHE A 65 4.26 3.64 -15.79
N LEU A 66 5.37 3.81 -15.07
CA LEU A 66 6.51 4.63 -15.47
C LEU A 66 7.20 4.06 -16.73
N ILE A 67 7.47 2.75 -16.77
CA ILE A 67 8.13 2.10 -17.92
C ILE A 67 7.29 2.22 -19.20
N ASN A 68 5.96 2.09 -19.08
CA ASN A 68 5.04 2.15 -20.22
C ASN A 68 4.67 3.59 -20.62
N GLY A 69 5.12 4.61 -19.88
CA GLY A 69 4.92 6.02 -20.23
C GLY A 69 3.50 6.54 -20.01
N TYR A 70 2.74 5.95 -19.09
CA TYR A 70 1.36 6.38 -18.78
C TYR A 70 1.33 7.52 -17.77
N TRP A 71 1.31 8.75 -18.26
CA TRP A 71 1.38 9.97 -17.45
C TRP A 71 0.19 10.17 -16.50
N VAL A 72 -1.04 9.83 -16.92
CA VAL A 72 -2.25 10.05 -16.11
C VAL A 72 -2.27 9.19 -14.82
N PRO A 73 -2.16 7.84 -14.88
CA PRO A 73 -2.12 7.03 -13.67
C PRO A 73 -0.86 7.30 -12.85
N LEU A 74 0.26 7.66 -13.48
CA LEU A 74 1.49 8.00 -12.78
C LEU A 74 1.34 9.25 -11.90
N ILE A 75 0.77 10.33 -12.42
CA ILE A 75 0.52 11.55 -11.63
C ILE A 75 -0.46 11.27 -10.48
N LEU A 76 -1.46 10.42 -10.70
CA LEU A 76 -2.43 10.06 -9.68
C LEU A 76 -1.82 9.23 -8.53
N ASN A 77 -0.89 8.30 -8.86
CA ASN A 77 -0.23 7.43 -7.86
C ASN A 77 0.96 8.11 -7.17
N LEU A 78 1.59 9.12 -7.79
CA LEU A 78 2.76 9.83 -7.24
C LEU A 78 2.58 10.41 -5.82
N PRO A 79 1.48 11.12 -5.49
CA PRO A 79 1.29 11.65 -4.15
C PRO A 79 1.12 10.54 -3.11
N LEU A 80 0.43 9.44 -3.45
CA LEU A 80 0.25 8.30 -2.56
C LEU A 80 1.56 7.55 -2.33
N LEU A 81 2.35 7.38 -3.38
CA LEU A 81 3.69 6.80 -3.30
C LEU A 81 4.63 7.67 -2.45
N GLY A 82 4.60 8.99 -2.65
CA GLY A 82 5.35 9.94 -1.83
C GLY A 82 4.94 9.87 -0.34
N TRP A 83 3.65 9.73 -0.05
CA TRP A 83 3.16 9.54 1.31
C TRP A 83 3.64 8.23 1.93
N ASN A 84 3.58 7.12 1.18
CA ASN A 84 4.05 5.81 1.64
C ASN A 84 5.57 5.81 1.91
N VAL A 85 6.35 6.47 1.06
CA VAL A 85 7.79 6.64 1.26
C VAL A 85 8.08 7.48 2.49
N LYS A 86 7.41 8.63 2.65
CA LYS A 86 7.57 9.48 3.84
C LYS A 86 7.25 8.69 5.12
N LYS A 87 6.15 7.96 5.13
CA LYS A 87 5.72 7.11 6.24
C LYS A 87 6.79 6.08 6.60
N TYR A 88 7.38 5.41 5.61
CA TYR A 88 8.46 4.44 5.85
C TYR A 88 9.73 5.08 6.42
N VAL A 89 10.11 6.26 5.92
CA VAL A 89 11.28 7.01 6.38
C VAL A 89 11.07 7.53 7.81
N ASP A 90 9.90 8.07 8.15
CA ASP A 90 9.59 8.53 9.51
C ASP A 90 9.66 7.38 10.52
N TYR A 91 9.04 6.23 10.22
CA TYR A 91 9.17 5.06 11.11
C TYR A 91 10.63 4.65 11.28
N ARG A 92 11.43 4.67 10.20
CA ARG A 92 12.84 4.29 10.27
C ARG A 92 13.68 5.27 11.10
N LEU A 93 13.35 6.56 11.07
CA LEU A 93 14.02 7.59 11.85
C LEU A 93 13.69 7.50 13.33
N GLU A 94 12.45 7.21 13.70
CA GLU A 94 12.03 7.09 15.10
C GLU A 94 12.75 5.94 15.82
N PHE A 95 12.89 4.78 15.16
CA PHE A 95 13.71 3.66 15.65
C PHE A 95 15.20 4.01 15.77
N ALA A 96 15.77 4.86 14.91
CA ALA A 96 17.18 5.25 14.98
C ALA A 96 17.49 6.29 16.07
N THR A 97 16.46 6.94 16.64
CA THR A 97 16.60 7.93 17.73
C THR A 97 16.25 7.36 19.12
N THR A 98 15.78 6.11 19.18
CA THR A 98 15.53 5.39 20.45
C THR A 98 16.66 4.42 20.83
N ASP A 99 17.72 4.39 20.03
CA ASP A 99 19.03 3.75 20.31
C ASP A 99 19.98 4.77 20.97
#